data_AF-A0A820AKZ7-F1
#
_entry.id   AF-A0A820AKZ7-F1
#
_cell.length_a   1.000
_cell.length_b   1.000
_cell.length_c   1.000
_cell.angle_alpha   90.00
_cell.angle_beta   90.00
_cell.angle_gamma   90.00
#
_symmetry.space_group_name_H-M   'P 1'
#
loop_
_entity.id
_entity.type
_entity.pdbx_description
1 polymer ?
#
loop_
_entity_poly.entity_id
_entity_poly.type
_entity_poly.pdbx_seq_one_letter_code
_entity_poly.pdbx_strand_id
1 'polypeptide(L)'
;NYVIQHVLEHGKVEDRSRIISAISGRVLQLSQHKFASNVVEKCVTYATRDEKRQLIDEVVSFGDGPNSALLTMMKDQFANYVVQKMIDVAEPVQRKVLLQKVRPHIQSLRKFTYGKHIITKLEKYLSKNSDLGPLLTSSTSNTNGLSHYDN
;
A
#
# COMPACT_ATOMS: atom_id res chain seq x y z
N ASN A 1 -23.15 -2.15 1.35
CA ASN A 1 -21.74 -2.60 1.46
C ASN A 1 -21.66 -3.93 2.23
N TYR A 2 -22.34 -4.10 3.38
CA TYR A 2 -22.25 -5.32 4.21
C TYR A 2 -22.63 -6.63 3.50
N VAL A 3 -23.69 -6.65 2.68
CA VAL A 3 -24.08 -7.86 1.92
C VAL A 3 -22.94 -8.33 1.01
N ILE A 4 -22.28 -7.41 0.31
CA ILE A 4 -21.14 -7.74 -0.57
C ILE A 4 -19.97 -8.28 0.24
N GLN A 5 -19.68 -7.68 1.41
CA GLN A 5 -18.64 -8.20 2.30
C GLN A 5 -18.96 -9.62 2.79
N HIS A 6 -20.23 -9.90 3.12
CA HIS A 6 -20.65 -11.24 3.54
C HIS A 6 -20.43 -12.28 2.44
N VAL A 7 -20.75 -11.95 1.19
CA VAL A 7 -20.47 -12.83 0.02
C VAL A 7 -18.97 -13.01 -0.18
N LEU A 8 -18.16 -11.97 0.04
CA LEU A 8 -16.69 -12.07 -0.04
C LEU A 8 -16.10 -13.01 1.01
N GLU A 9 -16.69 -13.06 2.21
CA GLU A 9 -16.22 -13.89 3.32
C GLU A 9 -16.70 -15.34 3.25
N HIS A 10 -17.97 -15.55 2.92
CA HIS A 10 -18.65 -16.84 3.10
C HIS A 10 -19.27 -17.39 1.79
N GLY A 11 -19.28 -16.60 0.73
CA GLY A 11 -19.85 -16.98 -0.56
C GLY A 11 -18.97 -17.94 -1.34
N LYS A 12 -19.55 -18.47 -2.43
CA LYS A 12 -18.82 -19.38 -3.33
C LYS A 12 -17.70 -18.63 -4.06
N VAL A 13 -16.67 -19.35 -4.51
CA VAL A 13 -15.53 -18.74 -5.24
C VAL A 13 -16.04 -17.94 -6.44
N GLU A 14 -17.01 -18.47 -7.18
CA GLU A 14 -17.53 -17.87 -8.41
C GLU A 14 -18.26 -16.54 -8.15
N ASP A 15 -18.96 -16.43 -7.01
CA ASP A 15 -19.63 -15.19 -6.60
C ASP A 15 -18.61 -14.13 -6.20
N ARG A 16 -17.55 -14.55 -5.49
CA ARG A 16 -16.44 -13.68 -5.11
C ARG A 16 -15.71 -13.17 -6.35
N SER A 17 -15.39 -14.04 -7.28
CA SER A 17 -14.74 -13.69 -8.55
C SER A 17 -15.56 -12.72 -9.39
N ARG A 18 -16.90 -12.85 -9.39
CA ARG A 18 -17.79 -11.87 -10.06
C ARG A 18 -17.70 -10.49 -9.42
N ILE A 19 -17.68 -10.41 -8.08
CA ILE A 19 -17.50 -9.15 -7.36
C ILE A 19 -16.11 -8.55 -7.66
N ILE A 20 -15.06 -9.38 -7.64
CA ILE A 20 -13.68 -8.95 -7.91
C ILE A 20 -13.54 -8.42 -9.34
N SER A 21 -14.13 -9.12 -10.31
CA SER A 21 -14.14 -8.69 -11.71
C SER A 21 -14.84 -7.33 -11.85
N ALA A 22 -15.92 -7.09 -11.09
CA ALA A 22 -16.62 -5.81 -11.11
C ALA A 22 -15.79 -4.66 -10.51
N ILE A 23 -14.91 -4.90 -9.52
CA ILE A 23 -14.05 -3.83 -8.96
C ILE A 23 -12.79 -3.58 -9.77
N SER A 24 -12.36 -4.57 -10.57
CA SER A 24 -11.15 -4.48 -11.39
C SER A 24 -11.26 -3.32 -12.39
N GLY A 25 -10.17 -2.58 -12.57
CA GLY A 25 -10.11 -1.33 -13.34
C GLY A 25 -10.65 -0.09 -12.60
N ARG A 26 -11.15 -0.24 -11.37
CA ARG A 26 -11.70 0.85 -10.54
C ARG A 26 -11.15 0.84 -9.11
N VAL A 27 -10.02 0.18 -8.87
CA VAL A 27 -9.50 -0.04 -7.51
C VAL A 27 -9.18 1.28 -6.83
N LEU A 28 -8.51 2.22 -7.52
CA LEU A 28 -8.24 3.55 -6.98
C LEU A 28 -9.52 4.27 -6.56
N GLN A 29 -10.48 4.40 -7.49
CA GLN A 29 -11.73 5.13 -7.27
C GLN A 29 -12.53 4.56 -6.10
N LEU A 30 -12.70 3.24 -6.04
CA LEU A 30 -13.49 2.58 -5.02
C LEU A 30 -12.79 2.60 -3.65
N SER A 31 -11.46 2.57 -3.62
CA SER A 31 -10.69 2.61 -2.37
C SER A 31 -10.81 3.95 -1.64
N GLN A 32 -11.07 5.05 -2.35
CA GLN A 32 -11.27 6.38 -1.75
C GLN A 32 -12.70 6.61 -1.26
N HIS A 33 -13.60 5.65 -1.45
CA HIS A 33 -14.99 5.81 -1.05
C HIS A 33 -15.23 5.17 0.32
N LYS A 34 -15.77 5.94 1.27
CA LYS A 34 -16.01 5.57 2.69
C LYS A 34 -16.55 4.15 2.92
N PHE A 35 -17.46 3.70 2.06
CA PHE A 35 -18.08 2.38 2.20
C PHE A 35 -17.53 1.32 1.26
N ALA A 36 -16.99 1.74 0.10
CA ALA A 36 -16.50 0.79 -0.90
C ALA A 36 -15.06 0.37 -0.60
N SER A 37 -14.28 1.19 0.10
CA SER A 37 -12.96 0.82 0.62
C SER A 37 -12.99 -0.49 1.41
N ASN A 38 -13.99 -0.65 2.30
CA ASN A 38 -14.20 -1.88 3.06
C ASN A 38 -14.43 -3.09 2.14
N VAL A 39 -15.15 -2.90 1.03
CA VAL A 39 -15.38 -3.97 0.04
C VAL A 39 -14.08 -4.31 -0.67
N VAL A 40 -13.29 -3.32 -1.07
CA VAL A 40 -11.98 -3.54 -1.71
C VAL A 40 -11.02 -4.27 -0.76
N GLU A 41 -10.97 -3.92 0.53
CA GLU A 41 -10.18 -4.64 1.53
C GLU A 41 -10.58 -6.12 1.61
N LYS A 42 -11.88 -6.42 1.58
CA LYS A 42 -12.40 -7.79 1.59
C LYS A 42 -12.06 -8.53 0.29
N CYS A 43 -12.18 -7.87 -0.86
CA CYS A 43 -11.74 -8.44 -2.14
C CYS A 43 -10.27 -8.84 -2.08
N VAL A 44 -9.39 -7.92 -1.68
CA VAL A 44 -7.95 -8.19 -1.55
C VAL A 44 -7.66 -9.29 -0.51
N THR A 45 -8.49 -9.45 0.52
CA THR A 45 -8.33 -10.50 1.54
C THR A 45 -8.74 -11.89 1.03
N TYR A 46 -9.91 -11.99 0.40
CA TYR A 46 -10.57 -13.27 0.08
C TYR A 46 -10.47 -13.69 -1.39
N ALA A 47 -9.92 -12.83 -2.24
CA ALA A 47 -9.59 -13.16 -3.62
C ALA A 47 -8.66 -14.37 -3.70
N THR A 48 -8.76 -15.08 -4.82
CA THR A 48 -7.76 -16.07 -5.20
C THR A 48 -6.39 -15.41 -5.37
N ARG A 49 -5.35 -16.24 -5.43
CA ARG A 49 -3.98 -15.75 -5.58
C ARG A 49 -3.80 -14.86 -6.84
N ASP A 50 -4.36 -15.29 -7.96
CA ASP A 50 -4.20 -14.57 -9.23
C ASP A 50 -5.02 -13.27 -9.26
N GLU A 51 -6.22 -13.29 -8.69
CA GLU A 51 -7.05 -12.08 -8.53
C GLU A 51 -6.40 -11.06 -7.58
N LYS A 52 -5.82 -11.51 -6.45
CA LYS A 52 -5.04 -10.64 -5.56
C LYS A 52 -3.91 -9.97 -6.33
N ARG A 53 -3.19 -10.76 -7.13
CA ARG A 53 -2.09 -10.27 -7.95
C ARG A 53 -2.60 -9.19 -8.90
N GLN A 54 -3.68 -9.45 -9.65
CA GLN A 54 -4.28 -8.48 -10.57
C GLN A 54 -4.67 -7.16 -9.90
N LEU A 55 -5.37 -7.21 -8.75
CA LEU A 55 -5.82 -6.01 -8.04
C LEU A 55 -4.65 -5.16 -7.53
N ILE A 56 -3.57 -5.80 -7.06
CA ILE A 56 -2.39 -5.09 -6.59
C ILE A 56 -1.59 -4.54 -7.78
N ASP A 57 -1.46 -5.31 -8.87
CA ASP A 57 -0.77 -4.91 -10.09
C ASP A 57 -1.43 -3.68 -10.74
N GLU A 58 -2.75 -3.58 -10.70
CA GLU A 58 -3.50 -2.40 -11.12
C GLU A 58 -3.03 -1.13 -10.38
N VAL A 59 -2.87 -1.20 -9.06
CA VAL A 59 -2.49 -0.04 -8.24
C VAL A 59 -1.02 0.36 -8.42
N VAL A 60 -0.11 -0.61 -8.58
CA VAL A 60 1.33 -0.33 -8.73
C VAL A 60 1.71 0.07 -10.15
N SER A 61 0.92 -0.31 -11.16
CA SER A 61 1.17 0.00 -12.58
C SER A 61 0.51 1.30 -13.03
N PHE A 62 -0.44 1.83 -12.26
CA PHE A 62 -1.18 3.04 -12.65
C PHE A 62 -0.40 4.32 -12.36
N GLY A 63 0.27 4.82 -13.40
CA GLY A 63 1.01 6.08 -13.41
C GLY A 63 2.30 6.03 -12.59
N ASP A 64 3.17 7.01 -12.83
CA ASP A 64 4.40 7.22 -12.05
C ASP A 64 4.47 8.65 -11.51
N GLY A 65 5.21 8.84 -10.42
CA GLY A 65 5.42 10.15 -9.80
C GLY A 65 4.29 10.58 -8.84
N PRO A 66 4.05 11.91 -8.68
CA PRO A 66 3.18 12.44 -7.61
C PRO A 66 1.70 12.05 -7.76
N ASN A 67 1.30 11.62 -8.97
CA ASN A 67 -0.07 11.22 -9.31
C ASN A 67 -0.25 9.70 -9.43
N SER A 68 0.74 8.90 -9.02
CA SER A 68 0.56 7.43 -9.02
C SER A 68 -0.62 7.03 -8.15
N ALA A 69 -1.36 5.99 -8.57
CA ALA A 69 -2.51 5.50 -7.80
C ALA A 69 -2.08 5.10 -6.39
N LEU A 70 -0.96 4.38 -6.28
CA LEU A 70 -0.41 3.97 -4.98
C LEU A 70 -0.15 5.17 -4.06
N LEU A 71 0.55 6.21 -4.51
CA LEU A 71 0.84 7.38 -3.66
C LEU A 71 -0.43 8.13 -3.26
N THR A 72 -1.39 8.25 -4.18
CA THR A 72 -2.70 8.84 -3.92
C THR A 72 -3.43 8.06 -2.82
N MET A 73 -3.47 6.74 -2.92
CA MET A 73 -4.13 5.87 -1.94
C MET A 73 -3.46 5.93 -0.56
N MET A 74 -2.12 6.01 -0.50
CA MET A 74 -1.38 6.08 0.78
C MET A 74 -1.66 7.35 1.59
N LYS A 75 -2.10 8.43 0.93
CA LYS A 75 -2.41 9.72 1.56
C LYS A 75 -3.89 9.91 1.87
N ASP A 76 -4.74 9.05 1.32
CA ASP A 76 -6.20 9.15 1.44
C ASP A 76 -6.71 8.56 2.76
N GLN A 77 -7.76 9.16 3.33
CA GLN A 77 -8.33 8.78 4.62
C GLN A 77 -8.99 7.38 4.65
N PHE A 78 -9.36 6.83 3.48
CA PHE A 78 -9.96 5.50 3.35
C PHE A 78 -9.04 4.53 2.61
N ALA A 79 -8.43 4.97 1.51
CA ALA A 79 -7.65 4.06 0.67
C ALA A 79 -6.34 3.59 1.32
N ASN A 80 -5.84 4.30 2.34
CA ASN A 80 -4.65 3.87 3.09
C ASN A 80 -4.84 2.49 3.75
N TYR A 81 -6.07 2.14 4.17
CA TYR A 81 -6.38 0.84 4.75
C TYR A 81 -6.29 -0.28 3.69
N VAL A 82 -6.76 0.00 2.47
CA VAL A 82 -6.61 -0.91 1.33
C VAL A 82 -5.13 -1.17 1.03
N VAL A 83 -4.29 -0.14 1.00
CA VAL A 83 -2.84 -0.32 0.77
C VAL A 83 -2.20 -1.16 1.87
N GLN A 84 -2.54 -0.91 3.14
CA GLN A 84 -2.06 -1.73 4.25
C GLN A 84 -2.49 -3.20 4.10
N LYS A 85 -3.72 -3.45 3.62
CA LYS A 85 -4.22 -4.81 3.36
C LYS A 85 -3.48 -5.48 2.20
N MET A 86 -3.23 -4.74 1.11
CA MET A 86 -2.44 -5.22 -0.02
C MET A 86 -1.04 -5.66 0.43
N ILE A 87 -0.38 -4.88 1.29
CA ILE A 87 0.95 -5.23 1.84
C ILE A 87 0.89 -6.55 2.65
N ASP A 88 -0.18 -6.75 3.43
CA ASP A 88 -0.35 -7.95 4.26
C ASP A 88 -0.52 -9.22 3.42
N VAL A 89 -1.28 -9.15 2.33
CA VAL A 89 -1.63 -10.33 1.53
C VAL A 89 -0.75 -10.55 0.31
N ALA A 90 0.05 -9.54 -0.08
CA ALA A 90 0.92 -9.62 -1.25
C ALA A 90 1.93 -10.77 -1.11
N GLU A 91 2.11 -11.51 -2.20
CA GLU A 91 3.17 -12.50 -2.31
C GLU A 91 4.56 -11.83 -2.27
N PRO A 92 5.64 -12.56 -1.91
CA PRO A 92 6.96 -11.96 -1.74
C PRO A 92 7.44 -11.12 -2.94
N VAL A 93 7.23 -11.62 -4.17
CA VAL A 93 7.62 -10.91 -5.41
C VAL A 93 6.85 -9.61 -5.55
N GLN A 94 5.52 -9.65 -5.39
CA GLN A 94 4.66 -8.49 -5.52
C GLN A 94 4.87 -7.48 -4.39
N ARG A 95 5.13 -7.96 -3.18
CA ARG A 95 5.49 -7.13 -2.03
C ARG A 95 6.78 -6.36 -2.29
N LYS A 96 7.77 -6.99 -2.95
CA LYS A 96 9.01 -6.31 -3.36
C LYS A 96 8.73 -5.17 -4.35
N VAL A 97 7.81 -5.37 -5.30
CA VAL A 97 7.39 -4.30 -6.23
C VAL A 97 6.71 -3.14 -5.48
N LEU A 98 5.77 -3.45 -4.58
CA LEU A 98 5.14 -2.44 -3.71
C LEU A 98 6.19 -1.62 -2.95
N LEU A 99 7.16 -2.30 -2.33
CA LEU A 99 8.26 -1.66 -1.60
C LEU A 99 9.08 -0.73 -2.49
N GLN A 100 9.43 -1.16 -3.70
CA GLN A 100 10.18 -0.35 -4.66
C GLN A 100 9.42 0.92 -5.06
N LYS A 101 8.10 0.82 -5.27
CA LYS A 101 7.25 1.98 -5.59
C LYS A 101 7.05 2.93 -4.40
N VAL A 102 7.02 2.41 -3.16
CA VAL A 102 6.86 3.26 -1.96
C VAL A 102 8.16 3.95 -1.56
N ARG A 103 9.32 3.31 -1.75
CA ARG A 103 10.64 3.80 -1.32
C ARG A 103 10.93 5.28 -1.65
N PRO A 104 10.73 5.79 -2.88
CA PRO A 104 11.01 7.20 -3.19
C PRO A 104 10.09 8.19 -2.45
N HIS A 105 8.98 7.73 -1.87
CA HIS A 105 7.97 8.56 -1.23
C HIS A 105 8.03 8.57 0.31
N ILE A 106 8.90 7.76 0.92
CA ILE A 106 8.97 7.58 2.38
C ILE A 106 9.10 8.91 3.12
N GLN A 107 9.98 9.81 2.66
CA GLN A 107 10.20 11.09 3.34
C GLN A 107 8.95 11.99 3.30
N SER A 108 8.15 11.91 2.22
CA SER A 108 6.86 12.60 2.14
C SER A 108 5.83 11.95 3.06
N LEU A 109 5.75 10.62 3.06
CA LEU A 109 4.78 9.85 3.86
C LEU A 109 4.95 10.04 5.37
N ARG A 110 6.16 10.29 5.86
CA ARG A 110 6.42 10.61 7.27
C ARG A 110 5.65 11.84 7.78
N LYS A 111 5.26 12.75 6.89
CA LYS A 111 4.49 13.95 7.21
C LYS A 111 3.00 13.67 7.41
N PHE A 112 2.50 12.50 6.99
CA PHE A 112 1.08 12.13 7.04
C PHE A 112 0.84 11.04 8.09
N THR A 113 -0.22 11.16 8.88
CA THR A 113 -0.61 10.16 9.89
C THR A 113 -0.75 8.76 9.27
N TYR A 114 -1.49 8.67 8.15
CA TYR A 114 -1.69 7.41 7.43
C TYR A 114 -0.39 6.87 6.81
N GLY A 115 0.46 7.77 6.30
CA GLY A 115 1.75 7.40 5.71
C GLY A 115 2.69 6.74 6.73
N LYS A 116 2.67 7.16 8.00
CA LYS A 116 3.46 6.52 9.07
C LYS A 116 3.06 5.06 9.29
N HIS A 117 1.76 4.76 9.32
CA HIS A 117 1.28 3.38 9.49
C HIS A 117 1.74 2.46 8.36
N ILE A 118 1.76 2.97 7.13
CA ILE A 118 2.23 2.24 5.97
C ILE A 118 3.73 1.94 6.07
N ILE A 119 4.54 2.93 6.47
CA ILE A 119 5.99 2.75 6.70
C ILE A 119 6.24 1.65 7.74
N THR A 120 5.61 1.75 8.93
CA THR A 120 5.78 0.74 10.00
C THR A 120 5.40 -0.66 9.54
N LYS A 121 4.35 -0.77 8.73
CA LYS A 121 3.93 -2.07 8.19
C LYS A 121 4.93 -2.62 7.17
N LEU A 122 5.48 -1.79 6.29
CA LEU A 122 6.51 -2.19 5.35
C LEU A 122 7.80 -2.64 6.04
N GLU A 123 8.23 -1.92 7.09
CA GLU A 123 9.41 -2.26 7.90
C GLU A 123 9.30 -3.66 8.51
N LYS A 124 8.12 -4.03 9.05
CA LYS A 124 7.86 -5.36 9.60
C LYS A 124 8.10 -6.49 8.59
N TYR A 125 7.87 -6.25 7.30
CA TYR A 125 8.09 -7.25 6.25
C TYR A 125 9.51 -7.24 5.69
N LEU A 126 10.23 -6.12 5.82
CA LEU A 126 11.64 -6.03 5.45
C LEU A 126 12.56 -6.67 6.48
N SER A 127 12.29 -6.49 7.78
CA SER A 127 13.07 -7.17 8.83
C SER A 127 12.96 -8.69 8.78
N LYS A 128 11.98 -9.23 8.06
CA LYS A 128 11.82 -10.67 7.79
C LYS A 128 12.52 -11.14 6.51
N ASN A 129 12.89 -10.23 5.62
CA ASN A 129 13.48 -10.50 4.30
C ASN A 129 14.80 -9.73 4.17
N SER A 130 15.91 -10.35 4.56
CA SER A 130 17.27 -9.78 4.70
C SER A 130 17.88 -9.10 3.45
N ASP A 131 17.22 -9.13 2.30
CA ASP A 131 17.76 -8.70 0.99
C ASP A 131 17.51 -7.23 0.64
N LEU A 132 16.75 -6.49 1.44
CA LEU A 132 16.52 -5.07 1.24
C LEU A 132 17.00 -4.34 2.48
N GLY A 133 18.21 -3.74 2.38
CA GLY A 133 18.80 -2.95 3.46
C GLY A 133 17.83 -1.91 4.04
N PRO A 134 18.11 -1.38 5.25
CA PRO A 134 17.17 -0.55 5.98
C PRO A 134 16.62 0.55 5.08
N LEU A 135 15.30 0.78 5.09
CA LEU A 135 14.68 1.94 4.43
C LEU A 135 15.23 3.28 4.96
N LEU A 136 16.07 3.23 6.01
CA LEU A 136 16.50 4.32 6.87
C LEU A 136 17.93 4.82 6.64
N THR A 137 18.68 4.37 5.63
CA THR A 137 20.03 4.93 5.40
C THR A 137 19.98 6.19 4.54
N SER A 138 20.46 7.31 5.11
CA SER A 138 20.63 8.71 4.62
C SER A 138 19.44 9.67 4.90
N SER A 139 19.53 10.78 5.66
CA SER A 139 20.64 11.47 6.34
C SER A 139 20.06 12.40 7.44
N THR A 140 20.57 12.34 8.67
CA THR A 140 20.53 13.47 9.61
C THR A 140 21.94 13.69 10.13
N SER A 141 22.80 14.27 9.30
CA SER A 141 24.06 14.88 9.74
C SER A 141 23.82 16.37 9.82
N ASN A 142 23.15 16.82 10.88
CA ASN A 142 23.13 18.23 11.23
C ASN A 142 24.27 18.44 12.25
N THR A 143 25.49 18.63 11.74
CA THR A 143 26.62 19.07 12.56
C THR A 143 26.53 20.59 12.70
N ASN A 144 25.70 21.04 13.64
CA ASN A 144 25.84 22.38 14.20
C ASN A 144 26.86 22.30 15.35
N GLY A 145 28.00 22.95 15.15
CA GLY A 145 28.99 23.24 16.19
C GLY A 145 30.40 22.78 15.81
N LEU A 146 31.27 23.70 15.40
CA LEU A 146 32.21 24.34 16.31
C LEU A 146 32.94 25.50 15.61
N SER A 147 33.10 26.57 16.39
CA SER A 147 33.96 27.73 16.25
C SER A 147 35.31 27.50 15.56
N HIS A 148 35.72 28.45 14.70
CA HIS A 148 37.13 28.81 14.61
C HIS A 148 37.30 30.32 14.58
N TYR A 149 38.02 30.82 15.57
CA TYR A 149 38.64 32.13 15.71
C TYR A 149 39.76 32.33 14.66
N ASP A 150 40.10 33.61 14.45
CA ASP A 150 41.31 34.19 13.83
C ASP A 150 41.40 34.11 12.29
N ASN A 151 41.63 35.18 11.52
CA ASN A 151 42.46 36.39 11.71
C ASN A 151 41.81 37.60 11.01
#